data_AF-A0A3G9CZB2-F1
#
_entry.id   AF-A0A3G9CZB2-F1
#
_cell.length_a   1.000
_cell.length_b   1.000
_cell.length_c   1.000
_cell.angle_alpha   90.00
_cell.angle_beta   90.00
_cell.angle_gamma   90.00
#
_symmetry.space_group_name_H-M   'P 1'
#
loop_
_entity.id
_entity.type
_entity.pdbx_description
1 polymer ?
#
loop_
_entity_poly.entity_id
_entity_poly.type
_entity_poly.pdbx_seq_one_letter_code
_entity_poly.pdbx_strand_id
1 'polypeptide(L)'
;MTGEPNRPSNTVPMKIMCSMVLIPNRHDEVEYFKVDSKGYPMPKKTAYANKEVTIIVGHKERNNLMVTPDDRVFTGVFGNNGRLSSVGKELEGQELTVIIHIPEDN
;
A
#
# COMPACT_ATOMS: atom_id res chain seq x y z
N MET A 1 -15.06 -6.90 29.23
CA MET A 1 -14.19 -6.23 28.25
C MET A 1 -14.79 -6.47 26.87
N THR A 2 -15.64 -5.56 26.40
CA THR A 2 -16.22 -5.63 25.06
C THR A 2 -15.19 -5.09 24.08
N GLY A 3 -14.35 -5.97 23.56
CA GLY A 3 -13.47 -5.63 22.44
C GLY A 3 -14.36 -5.28 21.26
N GLU A 4 -14.37 -4.01 20.87
CA GLU A 4 -14.98 -3.57 19.61
C GLU A 4 -14.47 -4.48 18.47
N PRO A 5 -15.33 -4.85 17.51
CA PRO A 5 -14.90 -5.67 16.38
C PRO A 5 -13.75 -4.94 15.67
N ASN A 6 -12.63 -5.65 15.48
CA ASN A 6 -11.47 -5.16 14.75
C ASN A 6 -11.95 -4.47 13.48
N ARG A 7 -11.81 -3.14 13.43
CA ARG A 7 -12.19 -2.33 12.27
C ARG A 7 -11.59 -3.00 11.04
N PRO A 8 -12.39 -3.36 10.02
CA PRO A 8 -11.89 -4.10 8.87
C PRO A 8 -10.71 -3.35 8.26
N SER A 9 -9.68 -4.09 7.85
CA SER A 9 -8.52 -3.48 7.20
C SER A 9 -9.00 -2.80 5.93
N ASN A 10 -8.64 -1.53 5.75
CA ASN A 10 -8.93 -0.83 4.49
C ASN A 10 -7.97 -1.25 3.37
N THR A 11 -7.04 -2.16 3.64
CA THR A 11 -6.20 -2.76 2.60
C THR A 11 -6.83 -4.05 2.08
N VAL A 12 -7.04 -4.14 0.78
CA VAL A 12 -7.69 -5.28 0.10
C VAL A 12 -6.68 -5.93 -0.84
N PRO A 13 -6.48 -7.26 -0.79
CA PRO A 13 -5.64 -7.96 -1.76
C PRO A 13 -6.17 -7.79 -3.19
N MET A 14 -5.27 -7.46 -4.12
CA MET A 14 -5.56 -7.35 -5.54
C MET A 14 -4.99 -8.58 -6.26
N LYS A 15 -5.86 -9.35 -6.93
CA LYS A 15 -5.44 -10.54 -7.66
C LYS A 15 -4.86 -10.15 -9.03
N ILE A 16 -3.57 -10.43 -9.23
CA ILE A 16 -2.89 -10.25 -10.51
C ILE A 16 -2.99 -11.55 -11.32
N MET A 17 -3.61 -11.49 -12.50
CA MET A 17 -3.91 -12.67 -13.32
C MET A 17 -2.89 -12.91 -14.43
N CYS A 18 -2.14 -11.89 -14.80
CA CYS A 18 -1.08 -11.92 -15.80
C CYS A 18 -0.03 -10.86 -15.46
N SER A 19 1.15 -10.95 -16.07
CA SER A 19 2.16 -9.91 -15.90
C SER A 19 1.66 -8.57 -16.43
N MET A 20 1.80 -7.52 -15.63
CA MET A 20 1.38 -6.15 -15.95
C MET A 20 2.51 -5.18 -15.63
N VAL A 21 2.58 -4.09 -16.38
CA VAL A 21 3.46 -2.96 -16.05
C VAL A 21 2.59 -1.85 -15.47
N LEU A 22 2.85 -1.50 -14.22
CA LEU A 22 2.24 -0.35 -13.57
C LEU A 22 3.09 0.89 -13.85
N ILE A 23 2.44 1.90 -14.42
CA ILE A 23 3.05 3.19 -14.73
C ILE A 23 2.33 4.21 -13.85
N PRO A 24 2.95 4.67 -12.75
CA PRO A 24 2.41 5.77 -11.96
C PRO A 24 2.20 7.00 -12.84
N ASN A 25 1.08 7.70 -12.63
CA ASN A 25 0.81 8.96 -13.30
C ASN A 25 1.81 10.03 -12.86
N ARG A 26 1.85 11.15 -13.59
CA ARG A 26 2.77 12.27 -13.29
C ARG A 26 2.63 12.82 -11.87
N HIS A 27 1.43 12.75 -11.31
CA HIS A 27 1.10 13.26 -9.97
C HIS A 27 1.24 12.20 -8.89
N ASP A 28 1.32 10.91 -9.27
CA ASP A 28 1.46 9.85 -8.30
C ASP A 28 2.84 9.92 -7.65
N GLU A 29 2.87 9.66 -6.35
CA GLU A 29 4.13 9.57 -5.60
C GLU A 29 4.44 8.10 -5.31
N VAL A 30 5.71 7.72 -5.36
CA VAL A 30 6.17 6.37 -5.03
C VAL A 30 7.06 6.43 -3.81
N GLU A 31 6.67 5.72 -2.77
CA GLU A 31 7.37 5.67 -1.49
C GLU A 31 7.67 4.23 -1.07
N TYR A 32 8.69 4.08 -0.22
CA TYR A 32 9.13 2.77 0.28
C TYR A 32 8.86 2.64 1.77
N PHE A 33 8.08 1.63 2.12
CA PHE A 33 7.64 1.37 3.48
C PHE A 33 8.23 0.05 3.95
N LYS A 34 8.24 -0.15 5.27
CA LYS A 34 8.53 -1.46 5.88
C LYS A 34 7.36 -1.88 6.76
N VAL A 35 7.07 -3.17 6.77
CA VAL A 35 6.01 -3.73 7.63
C VAL A 35 6.55 -3.92 9.04
N ASP A 36 5.86 -3.37 10.03
CA ASP A 36 6.17 -3.53 11.45
C ASP A 36 5.74 -4.90 12.01
N SER A 37 6.07 -5.17 13.27
CA SER A 37 5.73 -6.43 13.95
C SER A 37 4.24 -6.66 14.21
N LYS A 38 3.41 -5.65 13.92
CA LYS A 38 1.96 -5.75 13.99
C LYS A 38 1.34 -5.93 12.60
N GLY A 39 2.16 -6.00 11.54
CA GLY A 39 1.71 -6.13 10.16
C GLY A 39 1.28 -4.80 9.53
N TYR A 40 1.72 -3.65 10.06
CA TYR A 40 1.37 -2.34 9.52
C TYR A 40 2.51 -1.74 8.70
N PRO A 41 2.21 -1.15 7.53
CA PRO A 41 3.18 -0.32 6.81
C PRO A 41 3.59 0.90 7.65
N MET A 42 4.90 1.14 7.71
CA MET A 42 5.52 2.30 8.37
C MET A 42 6.45 3.03 7.40
N PRO A 43 6.61 4.37 7.52
CA PRO A 43 6.10 5.24 8.59
C PRO A 43 4.66 5.75 8.37
N LYS A 44 4.11 6.49 9.34
CA LYS A 44 2.88 7.25 9.12
C LYS A 44 3.18 8.49 8.27
N LYS A 45 2.30 8.83 7.34
CA LYS A 45 2.42 10.01 6.46
C LYS A 45 1.11 10.79 6.48
N THR A 46 1.00 11.78 7.37
CA THR A 46 -0.21 12.61 7.51
C THR A 46 -0.50 13.44 6.25
N ALA A 47 0.52 13.78 5.47
CA ALA A 47 0.37 14.45 4.18
C ALA A 47 -0.48 13.64 3.17
N TYR A 48 -0.50 12.31 3.30
CA TYR A 48 -1.28 11.43 2.43
C TYR A 48 -2.63 11.02 3.03
N ALA A 49 -3.10 11.69 4.09
CA ALA A 49 -4.39 11.37 4.69
C ALA A 49 -5.51 11.33 3.62
N ASN A 50 -6.29 10.26 3.64
CA ASN A 50 -7.40 9.97 2.72
C ASN A 50 -7.00 9.76 1.25
N LYS A 51 -5.71 9.61 0.93
CA LYS A 51 -5.27 9.23 -0.41
C LYS A 51 -5.37 7.72 -0.62
N GLU A 52 -5.84 7.34 -1.80
CA GLU A 52 -5.85 5.96 -2.27
C GLU A 52 -4.43 5.51 -2.61
N VAL A 53 -4.16 4.22 -2.46
CA VAL A 53 -2.84 3.65 -2.73
C VAL A 53 -2.93 2.29 -3.41
N THR A 54 -1.90 2.00 -4.20
CA THR A 54 -1.54 0.64 -4.61
C THR A 54 -0.27 0.25 -3.87
N ILE A 55 -0.28 -0.90 -3.21
CA ILE A 55 0.81 -1.41 -2.38
C ILE A 55 1.32 -2.69 -3.00
N ILE A 56 2.61 -2.75 -3.29
CA ILE A 56 3.29 -3.92 -3.83
C ILE A 56 4.29 -4.38 -2.79
N VAL A 57 4.28 -5.66 -2.43
CA VAL A 57 5.32 -6.22 -1.56
C VAL A 57 6.61 -6.37 -2.37
N GLY A 58 7.68 -5.70 -1.95
CA GLY A 58 8.97 -5.64 -2.66
C GLY A 58 9.02 -4.54 -3.72
N HIS A 59 9.68 -4.83 -4.86
CA HIS A 59 9.78 -3.96 -6.05
C HIS A 59 10.37 -2.56 -5.83
N LYS A 60 11.69 -2.44 -5.67
CA LYS A 60 12.38 -1.14 -5.52
C LYS A 60 12.75 -0.44 -6.84
N GLU A 61 12.23 -0.93 -7.94
CA GLU A 61 12.59 -0.45 -9.27
C GLU A 61 11.98 0.93 -9.51
N ARG A 62 12.79 1.89 -9.96
CA ARG A 62 12.35 3.29 -10.13
C ARG A 62 11.47 3.52 -11.36
N ASN A 63 11.56 2.64 -12.37
CA ASN A 63 10.88 2.81 -13.64
C ASN A 63 10.13 1.51 -13.99
N ASN A 64 8.87 1.64 -14.43
CA ASN A 64 8.03 0.54 -14.92
C ASN A 64 7.91 -0.62 -13.92
N LEU A 65 7.07 -0.45 -12.90
CA LEU A 65 6.83 -1.46 -11.86
C LEU A 65 6.12 -2.68 -12.49
N MET A 66 6.91 -3.69 -12.84
CA MET A 66 6.39 -4.93 -13.41
C MET A 66 5.88 -5.82 -12.29
N VAL A 67 4.58 -6.09 -12.28
CA VAL A 67 3.95 -7.05 -11.36
C VAL A 67 3.57 -8.32 -12.12
N THR A 68 3.68 -9.45 -11.45
CA THR A 68 3.42 -10.79 -11.97
C THR A 68 2.33 -11.47 -11.12
N PRO A 69 1.76 -12.60 -11.57
CA PRO A 69 0.78 -13.34 -10.77
C PRO A 69 1.31 -13.84 -9.41
N ASP A 70 2.63 -13.94 -9.24
CA ASP A 70 3.27 -14.34 -7.99
C ASP A 70 3.45 -13.18 -7.00
N ASP A 71 3.29 -11.94 -7.47
CA ASP A 71 3.42 -10.75 -6.63
C ASP A 71 2.20 -10.54 -5.74
N ARG A 72 2.47 -10.11 -4.50
CA ARG A 72 1.44 -9.72 -3.56
C ARG A 72 1.16 -8.23 -3.71
N VAL A 73 0.01 -7.92 -4.30
CA VAL A 73 -0.46 -6.55 -4.49
C VAL A 73 -1.70 -6.30 -3.64
N PHE A 74 -1.82 -5.10 -3.09
CA PHE A 74 -2.97 -4.64 -2.34
C PHE A 74 -3.40 -3.28 -2.84
N THR A 75 -4.68 -2.96 -2.70
CA THR A 75 -5.17 -1.58 -2.73
C THR A 75 -5.47 -1.13 -1.32
N GLY A 76 -5.49 0.17 -1.07
CA GLY A 76 -5.90 0.69 0.22
C GLY A 76 -6.05 2.20 0.26
N VAL A 77 -6.31 2.73 1.45
CA VAL A 77 -6.44 4.16 1.70
C VAL A 77 -5.70 4.52 2.98
N PHE A 78 -4.95 5.62 2.96
CA PHE A 78 -4.42 6.20 4.18
C PHE A 78 -5.56 6.71 5.06
N GLY A 79 -5.62 6.28 6.31
CA GLY A 79 -6.56 6.86 7.27
C GLY A 79 -6.25 8.34 7.55
N ASN A 80 -7.22 9.05 8.16
CA ASN A 80 -7.09 10.46 8.56
C ASN A 80 -5.81 10.80 9.35
N ASN A 81 -5.22 9.83 10.04
CA ASN A 81 -3.99 9.99 10.82
C ASN A 81 -2.70 9.64 10.04
N GLY A 82 -2.80 9.46 8.72
CA GLY A 82 -1.69 9.09 7.84
C GLY A 82 -1.21 7.65 7.99
N ARG A 83 -1.99 6.74 8.58
CA ARG A 83 -1.65 5.30 8.63
C ARG A 83 -2.32 4.54 7.51
N LEU A 84 -1.58 3.66 6.85
CA LEU A 84 -2.18 2.56 6.11
C LEU A 84 -2.68 1.48 7.08
N SER A 85 -3.76 0.80 6.70
CA SER A 85 -4.23 -0.37 7.45
C SER A 85 -3.23 -1.53 7.31
N SER A 86 -3.42 -2.57 8.12
CA SER A 86 -2.52 -3.71 8.17
C SER A 86 -2.59 -4.54 6.89
N VAL A 87 -1.42 -4.85 6.33
CA VAL A 87 -1.27 -5.76 5.17
C VAL A 87 -1.09 -7.23 5.59
N GLY A 88 -1.08 -7.51 6.91
CA GLY A 88 -0.88 -8.84 7.48
C GLY A 88 0.44 -8.97 8.23
N LYS A 89 0.44 -9.73 9.33
CA LYS A 89 1.64 -9.98 10.16
C LYS A 89 2.65 -10.90 9.48
N GLU A 90 2.20 -11.76 8.58
CA GLU A 90 3.05 -12.64 7.78
C GLU A 90 3.99 -11.88 6.83
N LEU A 91 3.76 -10.57 6.65
CA LEU A 91 4.63 -9.67 5.90
C LEU A 91 5.59 -8.88 6.78
N GLU A 92 5.66 -9.14 8.10
CA GLU A 92 6.58 -8.46 9.01
C GLU A 92 8.01 -8.40 8.45
N GLY A 93 8.61 -7.21 8.52
CA GLY A 93 9.98 -6.99 8.07
C GLY A 93 10.14 -6.86 6.55
N GLN A 94 9.11 -7.18 5.76
CA GLN A 94 9.16 -6.99 4.31
C GLN A 94 9.04 -5.51 3.95
N GLU A 95 9.63 -5.18 2.80
CA GLU A 95 9.56 -3.84 2.23
C GLU A 95 8.37 -3.77 1.28
N LEU A 96 7.78 -2.59 1.19
CA LEU A 96 6.63 -2.31 0.34
C LEU A 96 6.96 -1.13 -0.56
N THR A 97 6.58 -1.23 -1.82
CA THR A 97 6.46 -0.09 -2.71
C THR A 97 5.03 0.38 -2.69
N VAL A 98 4.83 1.62 -2.27
CA VAL A 98 3.52 2.24 -2.11
C VAL A 98 3.41 3.33 -3.17
N ILE A 99 2.49 3.14 -4.10
CA ILE A 99 2.10 4.16 -5.08
C ILE A 99 0.94 4.92 -4.46
N ILE A 100 1.12 6.22 -4.21
CA ILE A 100 0.11 7.12 -3.68
C ILE A 100 -0.55 7.86 -4.85
N HIS A 101 -1.86 7.67 -4.99
CA HIS A 101 -2.64 8.27 -6.06
C HIS A 101 -3.03 9.69 -5.66
N ILE A 102 -2.38 10.68 -6.28
CA ILE A 102 -2.67 12.10 -6.04
C ILE A 102 -3.64 12.55 -7.15
N PRO A 103 -4.90 12.90 -6.80
CA PRO A 103 -5.84 13.39 -7.80
C PRO A 103 -5.31 14.68 -8.41
N GLU A 104 -5.50 14.86 -9.72
CA GLU A 104 -5.31 16.16 -10.37
C GLU A 104 -6.34 17.13 -9.76
N ASP A 105 -5.89 18.30 -9.30
CA ASP A 105 -6.81 19.37 -8.91
C ASP A 105 -7.65 19.74 -10.14
N ASN A 106 -8.97 19.60 -10.04
CA ASN A 106 -9.92 20.04 -11.08
C ASN A 106 -9.94 21.56 -11.22
#